data_AF-A0A7W4C1L3-F1
#
_entry.id   AF-A0A7W4C1L3-F1
#
_cell.length_a   1.000
_cell.length_b   1.000
_cell.length_c   1.000
_cell.angle_alpha   90.00
_cell.angle_beta   90.00
_cell.angle_gamma   90.00
#
_symmetry.space_group_name_H-M   'P 1'
#
loop_
_entity.id
_entity.type
_entity.pdbx_description
1 polymer ?
#
loop_
_entity_poly.entity_id
_entity_poly.type
_entity_poly.pdbx_seq_one_letter_code
_entity_poly.pdbx_strand_id
1 'polypeptide(L)'
;MSKNSFPLMVFAFLAVQLLSVPPAKAVEVLTAQELSSHCALFNSEPESVDGQYCVRYIQGFIDGAIATDARVMLNAESALASKETFTERAIRTRMPNRLDRSRAAGLAGFCLGDPLPLRDVVNVIVTDLAAQTDNSEESEAAMEVVYKSLLKNYPCKL
;
A
#
# COMPACT_ATOMS: atom_id res chain seq x y z
N MET A 1 56.66 -20.26 13.58
CA MET A 1 55.32 -19.89 13.06
C MET A 1 55.03 -18.46 13.47
N SER A 2 54.89 -17.57 12.48
CA SER A 2 54.84 -16.11 12.66
C SER A 2 53.52 -15.66 13.31
N LYS A 3 53.61 -14.92 14.43
CA LYS A 3 52.46 -14.40 15.20
C LYS A 3 51.59 -13.38 14.43
N ASN A 4 52.02 -12.93 13.25
CA ASN A 4 51.33 -11.92 12.45
C ASN A 4 50.29 -12.50 11.47
N SER A 5 50.20 -13.82 11.30
CA SER A 5 49.26 -14.42 10.33
C SER A 5 47.83 -14.54 10.86
N PHE A 6 47.63 -14.58 12.17
CA PHE A 6 46.31 -14.76 12.78
C PHE A 6 45.33 -13.58 12.53
N PRO A 7 45.70 -12.30 12.72
CA PRO A 7 44.79 -11.19 12.45
C PRO A 7 44.48 -11.01 10.96
N LEU A 8 45.42 -11.35 10.08
CA LEU A 8 45.24 -11.29 8.63
C LEU A 8 44.21 -12.33 8.15
N MET A 9 44.23 -13.51 8.76
CA MET A 9 43.28 -14.59 8.46
C MET A 9 41.85 -14.24 8.91
N VAL A 10 41.70 -13.59 10.07
CA VAL A 10 40.40 -13.12 10.57
C VAL A 10 39.83 -12.02 9.69
N PHE A 11 40.66 -11.06 9.24
CA PHE A 11 40.25 -10.02 8.30
C PHE A 11 39.80 -10.59 6.95
N ALA A 12 40.54 -11.57 6.42
CA ALA A 12 40.15 -12.24 5.19
C ALA A 12 38.82 -12.98 5.35
N PHE A 13 38.59 -13.64 6.49
CA PHE A 13 37.34 -14.34 6.76
C PHE A 13 36.16 -13.38 6.87
N LEU A 14 36.32 -12.23 7.55
CA LEU A 14 35.30 -11.18 7.64
C LEU A 14 34.99 -10.54 6.27
N ALA A 15 36.00 -10.31 5.44
CA ALA A 15 35.81 -9.77 4.10
C ALA A 15 35.04 -10.74 3.19
N VAL A 16 35.31 -12.04 3.29
CA VAL A 16 34.56 -13.08 2.54
C VAL A 16 33.10 -13.14 2.98
N GLN A 17 32.80 -12.96 4.28
CA GLN A 17 31.42 -12.92 4.78
C GLN A 17 30.66 -11.66 4.36
N LEU A 18 31.34 -10.54 4.13
CA LEU A 18 30.69 -9.32 3.61
C LEU A 18 30.34 -9.44 2.11
N LEU A 19 31.07 -10.25 1.36
CA LEU A 19 30.84 -10.50 -0.06
C LEU A 19 29.75 -11.56 -0.32
N SER A 20 29.31 -12.30 0.69
CA SER A 20 28.26 -13.32 0.59
C SER A 20 26.85 -12.81 0.85
N VAL A 21 26.69 -11.51 1.18
CA VAL A 21 25.36 -10.91 1.36
C VAL A 21 24.72 -10.72 -0.02
N PRO A 22 23.58 -11.37 -0.30
CA PRO A 22 22.87 -11.12 -1.55
C PRO A 22 22.48 -9.64 -1.61
N PRO A 23 22.59 -8.97 -2.79
CA PRO A 23 22.11 -7.62 -2.93
C PRO A 23 20.61 -7.62 -2.57
N ALA A 24 20.22 -6.77 -1.64
CA ALA A 24 18.80 -6.53 -1.35
C ALA A 24 18.17 -6.02 -2.65
N LYS A 25 17.42 -6.90 -3.34
CA LYS A 25 16.57 -6.48 -4.46
C LYS A 25 15.54 -5.54 -3.88
N ALA A 26 15.63 -4.25 -4.26
CA ALA A 26 14.59 -3.29 -3.98
C ALA A 26 13.24 -3.89 -4.44
N VAL A 27 12.17 -3.66 -3.68
CA VAL A 27 10.83 -4.10 -4.05
C VAL A 27 10.51 -3.52 -5.43
N GLU A 28 10.40 -4.39 -6.44
CA GLU A 28 10.03 -3.97 -7.79
C GLU A 28 8.61 -3.41 -7.73
N VAL A 29 8.43 -2.19 -8.25
CA VAL A 29 7.16 -1.49 -8.21
C VAL A 29 6.23 -2.14 -9.22
N LEU A 30 5.10 -2.68 -8.74
CA LEU A 30 4.06 -3.22 -9.60
C LEU A 30 3.56 -2.12 -10.53
N THR A 31 3.64 -2.36 -11.83
CA THR A 31 3.19 -1.41 -12.84
C THR A 31 1.69 -1.55 -13.13
N ALA A 32 1.07 -0.50 -13.65
CA ALA A 32 -0.35 -0.50 -13.99
C ALA A 32 -0.68 -1.55 -15.06
N GLN A 33 0.23 -1.78 -16.01
CA GLN A 33 0.08 -2.80 -17.04
C GLN A 33 0.11 -4.23 -16.47
N GLU A 34 1.01 -4.50 -15.52
CA GLU A 34 1.05 -5.79 -14.82
C GLU A 34 -0.20 -6.02 -13.98
N LEU A 35 -0.67 -5.01 -13.25
CA LEU A 35 -1.92 -5.14 -12.51
C LEU A 35 -3.12 -5.36 -13.45
N SER A 36 -3.19 -4.61 -14.56
CA SER A 36 -4.23 -4.73 -15.58
C SER A 36 -4.29 -6.13 -16.18
N SER A 37 -3.14 -6.76 -16.45
CA SER A 37 -3.09 -8.12 -17.00
C SER A 37 -3.66 -9.16 -16.03
N HIS A 38 -3.36 -9.07 -14.73
CA HIS A 38 -3.99 -9.92 -13.72
C HIS A 38 -5.49 -9.63 -13.56
N CYS A 39 -5.90 -8.38 -13.75
CA CYS A 39 -7.30 -7.99 -13.67
C CYS A 39 -8.15 -8.40 -14.89
N ALA A 40 -7.54 -8.84 -15.99
CA ALA A 40 -8.26 -9.18 -17.23
C ALA A 40 -9.34 -10.26 -17.02
N LEU A 41 -9.11 -11.22 -16.12
CA LEU A 41 -10.04 -12.30 -15.81
C LEU A 41 -10.95 -12.02 -14.61
N PHE A 42 -10.88 -10.83 -14.01
CA PHE A 42 -11.64 -10.50 -12.81
C PHE A 42 -13.16 -10.70 -12.97
N ASN A 43 -13.71 -10.32 -14.13
CA ASN A 43 -15.15 -10.41 -14.38
C ASN A 43 -15.64 -11.83 -14.68
N SER A 44 -14.84 -12.63 -15.39
CA SER A 44 -15.20 -13.97 -15.83
C SER A 44 -14.85 -15.03 -14.78
N GLU A 45 -13.69 -14.90 -14.14
CA GLU A 45 -13.11 -15.91 -13.24
C GLU A 45 -12.47 -15.24 -12.00
N PRO A 46 -13.27 -14.62 -11.11
CA PRO A 46 -12.75 -13.90 -9.95
C PRO A 46 -11.98 -14.79 -8.96
N GLU A 47 -12.26 -16.09 -8.96
CA GLU A 47 -11.61 -17.08 -8.10
C GLU A 47 -10.32 -17.66 -8.72
N SER A 48 -9.99 -17.30 -9.96
CA SER A 48 -8.70 -17.64 -10.56
C SER A 48 -7.55 -16.97 -9.80
N VAL A 49 -6.32 -17.45 -10.01
CA VAL A 49 -5.13 -16.84 -9.38
C VAL A 49 -5.02 -15.35 -9.73
N ASP A 50 -5.27 -15.00 -10.99
CA ASP A 50 -5.21 -13.64 -11.50
C ASP A 50 -6.36 -12.76 -10.95
N GLY A 51 -7.59 -13.28 -10.96
CA GLY A 51 -8.75 -12.60 -10.38
C GLY A 51 -8.56 -12.31 -8.89
N GLN A 52 -8.06 -13.28 -8.12
CA GLN A 52 -7.75 -13.10 -6.71
C GLN A 52 -6.60 -12.10 -6.51
N TYR A 53 -5.56 -12.16 -7.33
CA TYR A 53 -4.45 -11.21 -7.25
C TYR A 53 -4.95 -9.77 -7.42
N CYS A 54 -5.75 -9.51 -8.45
CA CYS A 54 -6.35 -8.21 -8.72
C CYS A 54 -7.17 -7.69 -7.52
N VAL A 55 -8.10 -8.50 -7.03
CA VAL A 55 -8.98 -8.11 -5.90
C VAL A 55 -8.17 -7.85 -4.64
N ARG A 56 -7.21 -8.72 -4.31
CA ARG A 56 -6.43 -8.60 -3.07
C ARG A 56 -5.47 -7.42 -3.11
N TYR A 57 -4.89 -7.12 -4.26
CA TYR A 57 -4.07 -5.93 -4.42
C TYR A 57 -4.89 -4.65 -4.16
N ILE A 58 -6.03 -4.51 -4.83
CA ILE A 58 -6.90 -3.32 -4.70
C ILE A 58 -7.48 -3.22 -3.29
N GLN A 59 -7.93 -4.34 -2.71
CA GLN A 59 -8.40 -4.36 -1.33
C GLN A 59 -7.29 -3.94 -0.36
N GLY A 60 -6.08 -4.47 -0.53
CA GLY A 60 -4.92 -4.12 0.29
C GLY A 60 -4.54 -2.64 0.17
N PHE A 61 -4.65 -2.05 -1.03
CA PHE A 61 -4.45 -0.63 -1.24
C PHE A 61 -5.48 0.21 -0.45
N ILE A 62 -6.77 -0.12 -0.57
CA ILE A 62 -7.86 0.57 0.13
C ILE A 62 -7.68 0.48 1.64
N ASP A 63 -7.43 -0.73 2.16
CA ASP A 63 -7.22 -0.97 3.58
C ASP A 63 -5.98 -0.22 4.09
N GLY A 64 -4.91 -0.17 3.29
CA GLY A 64 -3.67 0.55 3.59
C GLY A 64 -3.86 2.06 3.61
N ALA A 65 -4.57 2.63 2.63
CA ALA A 65 -4.86 4.06 2.56
C ALA A 65 -5.71 4.51 3.76
N ILE A 66 -6.83 3.82 4.01
CA ILE A 66 -7.73 4.13 5.14
C ILE A 66 -7.00 4.00 6.49
N ALA A 67 -6.19 2.95 6.67
CA ALA A 67 -5.47 2.73 7.92
C ALA A 67 -4.37 3.78 8.16
N THR A 68 -3.66 4.19 7.10
CA THR A 68 -2.59 5.17 7.19
C THR A 68 -3.17 6.55 7.47
N ASP A 69 -4.19 6.97 6.72
CA ASP A 69 -4.81 8.28 6.90
C ASP A 69 -5.46 8.40 8.27
N ALA A 70 -6.07 7.33 8.78
CA ALA A 70 -6.63 7.33 10.14
C ALA A 70 -5.55 7.51 11.19
N ARG A 71 -4.41 6.85 11.05
CA ARG A 71 -3.29 6.98 11.99
C ARG A 71 -2.62 8.34 11.88
N VAL A 72 -2.41 8.86 10.67
CA VAL A 72 -1.82 10.19 10.43
C VAL A 72 -2.73 11.27 11.02
N MET A 73 -4.04 11.19 10.79
CA MET A 73 -5.04 12.09 11.38
C MET A 73 -4.97 12.08 12.91
N LEU A 74 -5.11 10.90 13.53
CA LEU A 74 -5.13 10.77 14.99
C LEU A 74 -3.81 11.26 15.62
N ASN A 75 -2.68 11.02 14.95
CA ASN A 75 -1.38 11.53 15.39
C ASN A 75 -1.30 13.06 15.26
N ALA A 76 -1.78 13.64 14.15
CA ALA A 76 -1.81 15.09 13.95
C ALA A 76 -2.72 15.79 14.97
N GLU A 77 -3.93 15.26 15.21
CA GLU A 77 -4.85 15.76 16.24
C GLU A 77 -4.20 15.75 17.63
N SER A 78 -3.49 14.67 17.99
CA SER A 78 -2.79 14.57 19.26
C SER A 78 -1.60 15.51 19.41
N ALA A 79 -0.90 15.83 18.31
CA ALA A 79 0.21 16.78 18.33
C ALA A 79 -0.26 18.22 18.56
N LEU A 80 -1.49 18.54 18.13
CA LEU A 80 -2.13 19.83 18.39
C LEU A 80 -2.65 19.94 19.84
N ALA A 81 -2.99 18.81 20.48
CA ALA A 81 -3.38 18.78 21.88
C ALA A 81 -2.15 18.95 22.80
N SER A 82 -2.00 20.13 23.42
CA SER A 82 -0.80 20.48 24.21
C SER A 82 -0.56 19.61 25.46
N LYS A 83 -1.54 18.82 25.92
CA LYS A 83 -1.41 17.84 27.01
C LYS A 83 -2.37 16.67 26.79
N GLU A 84 -1.81 15.53 26.39
CA GLU A 84 -2.51 14.25 26.27
C GLU A 84 -2.57 13.54 27.63
N THR A 85 -3.75 13.08 28.05
CA THR A 85 -3.88 12.20 29.22
C THR A 85 -3.44 10.76 28.90
N PHE A 86 -3.13 9.95 29.91
CA PHE A 86 -2.87 8.51 29.70
C PHE A 86 -4.00 7.81 28.94
N THR A 87 -5.25 8.21 29.19
CA THR A 87 -6.44 7.66 28.54
C THR A 87 -6.48 8.06 27.05
N GLU A 88 -6.19 9.32 26.71
CA GLU A 88 -6.10 9.76 25.31
C GLU A 88 -4.96 9.08 24.56
N ARG A 89 -3.80 8.89 25.20
CA ARG A 89 -2.70 8.11 24.63
C ARG A 89 -3.14 6.70 24.27
N ALA A 90 -3.83 6.03 25.21
CA ALA A 90 -4.31 4.67 25.01
C ALA A 90 -5.39 4.60 23.91
N ILE A 91 -6.23 5.63 23.80
CA ILE A 91 -7.23 5.74 22.73
C ILE A 91 -6.55 5.92 21.36
N ARG A 92 -5.46 6.69 21.27
CA ARG A 92 -4.75 6.94 20.00
C ARG A 92 -3.99 5.72 19.48
N THR A 93 -3.38 4.93 20.36
CA THR A 93 -2.56 3.78 19.95
C THR A 93 -3.36 2.52 19.67
N ARG A 94 -4.66 2.50 20.00
CA ARG A 94 -5.55 1.37 19.68
C ARG A 94 -5.86 1.32 18.18
N MET A 95 -6.34 0.16 17.72
CA MET A 95 -6.88 0.01 16.36
C MET A 95 -8.00 1.05 16.11
N PRO A 96 -7.90 1.90 15.06
CA PRO A 96 -8.93 2.89 14.76
C PRO A 96 -10.30 2.23 14.61
N ASN A 97 -11.33 2.83 15.20
CA ASN A 97 -12.69 2.33 15.08
C ASN A 97 -13.29 2.73 13.71
N ARG A 98 -14.53 2.32 13.44
CA ARG A 98 -15.23 2.59 12.17
C ARG A 98 -15.42 4.09 11.90
N LEU A 99 -15.71 4.88 12.94
CA LEU A 99 -15.88 6.33 12.83
C LEU A 99 -14.55 7.01 12.52
N ASP A 100 -13.47 6.60 13.18
CA ASP A 100 -12.12 7.12 12.94
C ASP A 100 -11.70 6.88 11.47
N ARG A 101 -11.98 5.68 10.94
CA ARG A 101 -11.72 5.33 9.53
C ARG A 101 -12.57 6.13 8.55
N SER A 102 -13.85 6.34 8.86
CA SER A 102 -14.74 7.16 8.02
C SER A 102 -14.30 8.63 7.99
N ARG A 103 -13.91 9.21 9.13
CA ARG A 103 -13.32 10.55 9.20
C ARG A 103 -12.01 10.63 8.41
N ALA A 104 -11.19 9.59 8.50
CA ALA A 104 -9.92 9.50 7.78
C ALA A 104 -10.08 9.34 6.26
N ALA A 105 -11.14 8.68 5.78
CA ALA A 105 -11.42 8.58 4.35
C ALA A 105 -11.59 9.97 3.71
N GLY A 106 -12.15 10.93 4.47
CA GLY A 106 -12.18 12.34 4.06
C GLY A 106 -10.79 12.96 3.81
N LEU A 107 -9.75 12.48 4.51
CA LEU A 107 -8.37 12.92 4.32
C LEU A 107 -7.67 12.20 3.17
N ALA A 108 -8.07 10.96 2.88
CA ALA A 108 -7.62 10.20 1.71
C ALA A 108 -8.01 10.86 0.38
N GLY A 109 -9.04 11.71 0.43
CA GLY A 109 -9.62 12.41 -0.73
C GLY A 109 -10.70 11.59 -1.46
N PHE A 110 -10.95 10.35 -1.03
CA PHE A 110 -11.98 9.48 -1.60
C PHE A 110 -12.85 8.85 -0.52
N CYS A 111 -14.14 8.71 -0.79
CA CYS A 111 -15.12 8.17 0.16
C CYS A 111 -15.82 6.96 -0.43
N LEU A 112 -15.43 5.79 0.08
CA LEU A 112 -16.09 4.52 -0.25
C LEU A 112 -17.23 4.33 0.75
N GLY A 113 -18.46 4.21 0.26
CA GLY A 113 -19.66 4.09 1.09
C GLY A 113 -19.59 2.95 2.11
N ASP A 114 -20.54 2.92 3.04
CA ASP A 114 -20.54 1.96 4.14
C ASP A 114 -21.88 1.19 4.20
N PRO A 115 -21.92 -0.13 3.86
CA PRO A 115 -20.78 -1.05 3.65
C PRO A 115 -20.03 -0.83 2.32
N LEU A 116 -18.71 -1.08 2.33
CA LEU A 116 -17.83 -1.01 1.15
C LEU A 116 -18.29 -2.00 0.07
N PRO A 117 -18.77 -1.55 -1.10
CA PRO A 117 -19.12 -2.45 -2.20
C PRO A 117 -17.85 -2.85 -2.97
N LEU A 118 -16.98 -3.67 -2.35
CA LEU A 118 -15.63 -3.96 -2.84
C LEU A 118 -15.62 -4.41 -4.31
N ARG A 119 -16.56 -5.25 -4.72
CA ARG A 119 -16.66 -5.73 -6.11
C ARG A 119 -16.89 -4.59 -7.10
N ASP A 120 -17.77 -3.65 -6.77
CA ASP A 120 -18.10 -2.52 -7.64
C ASP A 120 -16.92 -1.54 -7.72
N VAL A 121 -16.24 -1.33 -6.59
CA VAL A 121 -15.02 -0.52 -6.52
C VAL A 121 -13.91 -1.13 -7.39
N VAL A 122 -13.66 -2.44 -7.26
CA VAL A 122 -12.68 -3.15 -8.08
C VAL A 122 -13.06 -3.05 -9.56
N ASN A 123 -14.33 -3.27 -9.93
CA ASN A 123 -14.80 -3.16 -11.31
C ASN A 123 -14.47 -1.80 -11.95
N VAL A 124 -14.73 -0.71 -11.23
CA VAL A 124 -14.43 0.66 -11.68
C VAL A 124 -12.92 0.84 -11.89
N ILE A 125 -12.11 0.40 -10.94
CA ILE A 125 -10.64 0.52 -11.00
C ILE A 125 -10.08 -0.31 -12.16
N VAL A 126 -10.57 -1.53 -12.37
CA VAL A 126 -10.16 -2.38 -13.49
C VAL A 126 -10.48 -1.73 -14.84
N THR A 127 -11.63 -1.07 -14.93
CA THR A 127 -12.03 -0.34 -16.15
C THR A 127 -11.09 0.84 -16.43
N ASP A 128 -10.72 1.61 -15.40
CA ASP A 128 -9.76 2.71 -15.55
C ASP A 128 -8.34 2.21 -15.87
N LEU A 129 -7.89 1.09 -15.27
CA LEU A 129 -6.60 0.46 -15.55
C LEU A 129 -6.49 0.04 -17.01
N ALA A 130 -7.53 -0.61 -17.56
CA ALA A 130 -7.59 -1.01 -18.96
C ALA A 130 -7.51 0.21 -19.90
N ALA A 131 -8.24 1.28 -19.58
CA ALA A 131 -8.21 2.51 -20.38
C ALA A 131 -6.85 3.22 -20.34
N GLN A 132 -6.06 3.07 -19.28
CA GLN A 132 -4.75 3.69 -19.17
C GLN A 132 -3.65 2.91 -19.89
N THR A 133 -3.73 1.57 -19.89
CA THR A 133 -2.78 0.73 -20.63
C THR A 133 -2.81 0.95 -22.13
N ASP A 134 -3.94 1.38 -22.69
CA ASP A 134 -4.06 1.67 -24.12
C ASP A 134 -3.43 3.01 -24.54
N ASN A 135 -3.18 3.92 -23.57
CA ASN A 135 -2.84 5.32 -23.85
C ASN A 135 -1.41 5.72 -23.46
N SER A 136 -0.65 4.90 -22.73
CA SER A 136 0.67 5.28 -22.20
C SER A 136 1.79 4.39 -22.74
N GLU A 137 2.86 5.01 -23.27
CA GLU A 137 4.09 4.30 -23.67
C GLU A 137 4.98 3.93 -22.48
N GLU A 138 4.79 4.58 -21.32
CA GLU A 138 5.49 4.30 -20.08
C GLU A 138 4.50 3.81 -19.01
N SER A 139 4.82 2.69 -18.38
CA SER A 139 3.93 2.04 -17.42
C SER A 139 4.04 2.72 -16.05
N GLU A 140 3.05 3.58 -15.72
CA GLU A 140 2.92 4.19 -14.38
C GLU A 140 2.83 3.10 -13.28
N ALA A 141 3.17 3.47 -12.05
CA ALA A 141 3.01 2.58 -10.91
C ALA A 141 1.51 2.27 -10.67
N ALA A 142 1.16 1.00 -10.48
CA ALA A 142 -0.22 0.57 -10.26
C ALA A 142 -0.89 1.32 -9.10
N MET A 143 -0.12 1.57 -8.04
CA MET A 143 -0.55 2.34 -6.87
C MET A 143 -1.09 3.72 -7.23
N GLU A 144 -0.42 4.46 -8.12
CA GLU A 144 -0.82 5.81 -8.51
C GLU A 144 -2.10 5.79 -9.34
N VAL A 145 -2.23 4.82 -10.23
CA VAL A 145 -3.41 4.64 -11.06
C VAL A 145 -4.63 4.29 -10.23
N VAL A 146 -4.49 3.35 -9.30
CA VAL A 146 -5.55 2.98 -8.37
C VAL A 146 -5.98 4.19 -7.54
N TYR A 147 -5.02 4.97 -7.04
CA TYR A 147 -5.32 6.19 -6.28
C TYR A 147 -6.07 7.24 -7.13
N LYS A 148 -5.59 7.54 -8.34
CA LYS A 148 -6.23 8.48 -9.28
C LYS A 148 -7.65 8.02 -9.65
N SER A 149 -7.85 6.72 -9.89
CA SER A 149 -9.17 6.13 -10.17
C SER A 149 -10.12 6.31 -9.00
N LEU A 150 -9.67 6.08 -7.76
CA LEU A 150 -10.48 6.28 -6.56
C LEU A 150 -10.91 7.74 -6.38
N LEU A 151 -10.00 8.70 -6.54
CA LEU A 151 -10.31 10.13 -6.46
C LEU A 151 -11.33 10.56 -7.52
N LYS A 152 -11.18 10.05 -8.75
CA LYS A 152 -12.06 10.38 -9.88
C LYS A 152 -13.49 9.85 -9.67
N ASN A 153 -13.63 8.61 -9.24
CA ASN A 153 -14.93 7.93 -9.22
C ASN A 153 -15.64 7.97 -7.86
N TYR A 154 -14.90 8.19 -6.77
CA TYR A 154 -15.43 8.19 -5.40
C TYR A 154 -15.08 9.48 -4.63
N PRO A 155 -15.37 10.68 -5.16
CA PRO A 155 -15.11 11.91 -4.44
C PRO A 155 -15.96 11.98 -3.17
N CYS A 156 -15.36 12.48 -2.08
CA CYS A 156 -16.10 12.77 -0.86
C CYS A 156 -17.09 13.92 -1.08
N LYS A 157 -18.35 13.72 -0.68
CA LYS A 157 -19.32 14.81 -0.59
C LYS A 157 -19.06 15.58 0.71
N LEU A 158 -18.77 16.88 0.57
CA LEU A 158 -18.66 17.82 1.70
C LEU A 158 -20.02 18.05 2.37
#